data_AF-A0A7S1Z602-F1
#
_entry.id   AF-A0A7S1Z602-F1
#
_cell.length_a   1.000
_cell.length_b   1.000
_cell.length_c   1.000
_cell.angle_alpha   90.00
_cell.angle_beta   90.00
_cell.angle_gamma   90.00
#
_symmetry.space_group_name_H-M   'P 1'
#
loop_
_entity.id
_entity.type
_entity.pdbx_description
1 polymer ?
#
loop_
_entity_poly.entity_id
_entity_poly.type
_entity_poly.pdbx_seq_one_letter_code
_entity_poly.pdbx_strand_id
1 'polypeptide(L)'
;IQTQLSDLGTSREQIDRLMTPDRDFRNLNPYRVLSVPLDAPPEIVARRYRALGLLLHPDKCPDDPRAKDAFEYVRAAMAALGDEDKRRHARGLAESGMKR
;
A
#
# COMPACT_ATOMS: atom_id res chain seq x y z
N ILE A 1 -5.99 16.48 -2.59
CA ILE A 1 -5.57 15.16 -2.06
C ILE A 1 -4.47 15.40 -1.01
N GLN A 2 -4.82 15.45 0.28
CA GLN A 2 -3.82 15.61 1.34
C GLN A 2 -3.07 14.27 1.51
N THR A 3 -1.81 14.21 1.05
CA THR A 3 -0.94 13.03 1.23
C THR A 3 0.23 13.41 2.12
N GLN A 4 -0.06 13.77 3.37
CA GLN A 4 0.97 14.06 4.37
C GLN A 4 1.38 12.78 5.11
N LEU A 5 2.64 12.70 5.52
CA LEU A 5 3.19 11.55 6.28
C LEU A 5 2.42 11.31 7.58
N SER A 6 1.87 12.38 8.17
CA SER A 6 1.03 12.40 9.37
C SER A 6 -0.26 11.58 9.25
N ASP A 7 -0.75 11.35 8.03
CA ASP A 7 -1.97 10.56 7.76
C ASP A 7 -1.71 9.04 7.83
N LEU A 8 -0.45 8.61 7.77
CA LEU A 8 -0.07 7.19 7.78
C LEU A 8 0.00 6.58 9.19
N GLY A 9 -0.22 7.37 10.26
CA GLY A 9 -0.13 6.85 11.63
C GLY A 9 1.24 6.26 11.97
N THR A 10 1.27 5.29 12.89
CA THR A 10 2.51 4.61 13.30
C THR A 10 2.82 3.38 12.43
N SER A 11 4.09 2.94 12.44
CA SER A 11 4.53 1.74 11.74
C SER A 11 3.70 0.52 12.10
N ARG A 12 3.42 0.34 13.40
CA ARG A 12 2.64 -0.78 13.92
C ARG A 12 1.19 -0.77 13.42
N GLU A 13 0.56 0.39 13.37
CA GLU A 13 -0.80 0.53 12.81
C GLU A 13 -0.84 0.17 11.33
N GLN A 14 0.16 0.56 10.54
CA GLN A 14 0.21 0.18 9.12
C GLN A 14 0.49 -1.31 8.93
N ILE A 15 1.36 -1.91 9.75
CA ILE A 15 1.60 -3.36 9.74
C ILE A 15 0.31 -4.09 10.09
N ASP A 16 -0.37 -3.69 11.17
CA ASP A 16 -1.62 -4.29 11.60
C ASP A 16 -2.69 -4.16 10.51
N ARG A 17 -2.82 -2.99 9.89
CA ARG A 17 -3.73 -2.77 8.76
C ARG A 17 -3.43 -3.68 7.56
N LEU A 18 -2.15 -3.87 7.20
CA LEU A 18 -1.74 -4.70 6.07
C LEU A 18 -1.80 -6.19 6.37
N MET A 19 -1.71 -6.58 7.65
CA MET A 19 -1.71 -7.96 8.12
C MET A 19 -3.06 -8.42 8.67
N THR A 20 -4.03 -7.52 8.83
CA THR A 20 -5.33 -7.85 9.41
C THR A 20 -6.07 -8.84 8.50
N PRO A 21 -6.50 -10.00 9.05
CA PRO A 21 -7.16 -11.06 8.28
C PRO A 21 -8.62 -10.74 7.90
N ASP A 22 -9.22 -9.71 8.50
CA ASP A 22 -10.60 -9.30 8.25
C ASP A 22 -10.67 -8.22 7.14
N ARG A 23 -11.57 -8.46 6.17
CA ARG A 23 -11.98 -7.61 5.02
C ARG A 23 -11.12 -7.69 3.75
N ASP A 24 -11.64 -8.35 2.72
CA ASP A 24 -11.39 -8.05 1.29
C ASP A 24 -9.96 -7.98 0.72
N PHE A 25 -8.91 -8.22 1.51
CA PHE A 25 -7.51 -8.13 1.06
C PHE A 25 -7.03 -9.31 0.22
N ARG A 26 -7.87 -10.33 -0.01
CA ARG A 26 -7.53 -11.48 -0.88
C ARG A 26 -7.29 -11.08 -2.36
N ASN A 27 -7.66 -9.86 -2.75
CA ASN A 27 -7.44 -9.30 -4.09
C ASN A 27 -6.41 -8.14 -4.15
N LEU A 28 -5.62 -7.95 -3.09
CA LEU A 28 -4.44 -7.07 -2.95
C LEU A 28 -4.38 -5.86 -3.91
N ASN A 29 -5.36 -4.98 -3.76
CA ASN A 29 -5.47 -3.77 -4.56
C ASN A 29 -4.27 -2.84 -4.24
N PRO A 30 -3.35 -2.59 -5.20
CA PRO A 30 -2.12 -1.86 -4.92
C PRO A 30 -2.36 -0.40 -4.50
N TYR A 31 -3.49 0.17 -4.89
CA TYR A 31 -3.90 1.51 -4.47
C TYR A 31 -4.27 1.56 -2.98
N ARG A 32 -4.94 0.52 -2.47
CA ARG A 32 -5.30 0.40 -1.04
C ARG A 32 -4.08 0.16 -0.17
N VAL A 33 -3.13 -0.65 -0.65
CA VAL A 33 -1.85 -0.91 0.02
C VAL A 33 -1.06 0.38 0.20
N LEU A 34 -0.94 1.19 -0.86
CA LEU A 34 -0.24 2.47 -0.78
C LEU A 34 -1.06 3.60 -0.15
N SER A 35 -2.31 3.35 0.24
CA SER A 35 -3.27 4.38 0.68
C SER A 35 -3.34 5.57 -0.28
N VAL A 36 -3.46 5.27 -1.57
CA VAL A 36 -3.61 6.27 -2.62
C VAL A 36 -4.95 6.07 -3.34
N PRO A 37 -5.57 7.16 -3.83
CA PRO A 37 -6.75 7.03 -4.67
C PRO A 37 -6.42 6.37 -6.01
N LEU A 38 -7.43 5.78 -6.66
CA LEU A 38 -7.30 5.15 -7.99
C LEU A 38 -6.87 6.12 -9.08
N ASP A 39 -7.17 7.40 -8.89
CA ASP A 39 -6.81 8.50 -9.79
C ASP A 39 -5.46 9.14 -9.40
N ALA A 40 -4.72 8.55 -8.45
CA ALA A 40 -3.46 9.11 -8.01
C ALA A 40 -2.43 9.13 -9.14
N PRO A 41 -1.78 10.29 -9.41
CA PRO A 41 -0.71 10.37 -10.38
C PRO A 41 0.52 9.59 -9.89
N PRO A 42 1.38 9.11 -10.80
CA PRO A 42 2.55 8.28 -10.45
C PRO A 42 3.49 8.95 -9.44
N GLU A 43 3.58 10.28 -9.46
CA GLU A 43 4.35 11.05 -8.47
C GLU A 43 3.86 10.84 -7.02
N ILE A 44 2.54 10.75 -6.81
CA ILE A 44 1.94 10.56 -5.49
C ILE A 44 2.15 9.11 -5.03
N VAL A 45 2.03 8.16 -5.96
CA VAL A 45 2.33 6.74 -5.72
C VAL A 45 3.77 6.57 -5.25
N ALA A 46 4.73 7.16 -5.98
CA ALA A 46 6.14 7.09 -5.61
C ALA A 46 6.42 7.77 -4.26
N ARG A 47 5.78 8.92 -3.99
CA ARG A 47 5.90 9.62 -2.70
C ARG A 47 5.35 8.79 -1.55
N ARG A 48 4.21 8.12 -1.74
CA ARG A 48 3.64 7.23 -0.72
C ARG A 48 4.44 5.97 -0.50
N TYR A 49 4.95 5.35 -1.56
CA TYR A 49 5.86 4.23 -1.45
C TYR A 49 7.09 4.58 -0.60
N ARG A 50 7.73 5.73 -0.84
CA ARG A 50 8.88 6.18 -0.04
C ARG A 50 8.51 6.40 1.43
N ALA A 51 7.36 7.02 1.69
CA ALA A 51 6.87 7.26 3.04
C ALA A 51 6.61 5.96 3.81
N LEU A 52 5.84 5.04 3.21
CA LEU A 52 5.51 3.74 3.79
C LEU A 52 6.75 2.86 3.93
N GLY A 53 7.68 2.91 2.97
CA GLY A 53 8.91 2.15 3.02
C GLY A 53 9.80 2.54 4.20
N LEU A 54 9.88 3.83 4.52
CA LEU A 54 10.59 4.31 5.71
C LEU A 54 9.85 3.97 7.01
N LEU A 55 8.53 3.93 6.98
CA LEU A 55 7.67 3.63 8.13
C LEU A 55 7.72 2.13 8.49
N LEU A 56 7.61 1.26 7.48
CA LEU A 56 7.56 -0.20 7.59
C LEU A 56 8.96 -0.85 7.54
N HIS A 57 10.03 -0.05 7.54
CA HIS A 57 11.38 -0.58 7.45
C HIS A 57 11.69 -1.49 8.66
N PRO A 58 12.24 -2.70 8.46
CA PRO A 58 12.49 -3.64 9.57
C PRO A 58 13.44 -3.08 10.63
N ASP A 59 14.37 -2.20 10.23
CA ASP A 59 15.27 -1.48 11.15
C ASP A 59 14.51 -0.60 12.16
N LYS A 60 13.38 0.00 11.75
CA LYS A 60 12.52 0.81 12.64
C LYS A 60 11.49 -0.02 13.40
N CYS A 61 11.25 -1.25 12.96
CA CYS A 61 10.29 -2.18 13.55
C CYS A 61 10.96 -3.50 13.96
N PRO A 62 12.00 -3.48 14.83
CA PRO A 62 12.71 -4.69 15.23
C PRO A 62 11.83 -5.67 16.02
N ASP A 63 10.78 -5.17 16.69
CA ASP A 63 9.84 -5.97 17.48
C ASP A 63 8.81 -6.76 16.64
N ASP A 64 8.58 -6.37 15.39
CA ASP A 64 7.52 -6.95 14.55
C ASP A 64 8.11 -7.60 13.29
N PRO A 65 8.27 -8.94 13.23
CA PRO A 65 8.80 -9.62 12.05
C PRO A 65 7.90 -9.46 10.81
N ARG A 66 6.62 -9.16 11.03
CA ARG A 66 5.62 -8.85 10.01
C ARG A 66 5.90 -7.55 9.23
N ALA A 67 6.78 -6.69 9.74
CA ALA A 67 7.20 -5.47 9.05
C ALA A 67 7.80 -5.78 7.67
N LYS A 68 8.56 -6.87 7.57
CA LYS A 68 9.16 -7.33 6.32
C LYS A 68 8.09 -7.71 5.30
N ASP A 69 7.12 -8.54 5.68
CA ASP A 69 6.02 -8.94 4.80
C ASP A 69 5.15 -7.73 4.39
N ALA A 70 4.86 -6.81 5.33
CA ALA A 70 4.14 -5.57 5.05
C ALA A 70 4.88 -4.69 4.03
N PHE A 71 6.19 -4.57 4.18
CA PHE A 71 7.04 -3.85 3.24
C PHE A 71 7.05 -4.49 1.85
N GLU A 72 7.12 -5.82 1.77
CA GLU A 72 7.06 -6.53 0.49
C GLU A 72 5.71 -6.32 -0.22
N TYR A 73 4.59 -6.24 0.51
CA TYR A 73 3.30 -5.87 -0.08
C TYR A 73 3.31 -4.46 -0.68
N VAL A 74 3.87 -3.48 0.05
CA VAL A 74 4.03 -2.11 -0.43
C VAL A 74 4.90 -2.04 -1.68
N ARG A 75 5.97 -2.85 -1.74
CA ARG A 75 6.84 -2.97 -2.90
C ARG A 75 6.14 -3.60 -4.09
N ALA A 76 5.40 -4.69 -3.88
CA ALA A 76 4.60 -5.33 -4.93
C ALA A 76 3.55 -4.36 -5.50
N ALA A 77 2.91 -3.57 -4.62
CA ALA A 77 1.95 -2.56 -5.03
C ALA A 77 2.58 -1.45 -5.88
N MET A 78 3.75 -0.94 -5.49
CA MET A 78 4.49 0.03 -6.30
C MET A 78 4.85 -0.57 -7.66
N ALA A 79 5.37 -1.80 -7.71
CA ALA A 79 5.73 -2.45 -8.96
C ALA A 79 4.52 -2.65 -9.90
N ALA A 80 3.33 -2.93 -9.35
CA ALA A 80 2.10 -3.02 -10.12
C ALA A 80 1.62 -1.66 -10.64
N LEU A 81 1.90 -0.56 -9.95
CA LEU A 81 1.48 0.79 -10.35
C LEU A 81 2.53 1.55 -11.19
N GLY A 82 3.78 1.11 -11.14
CA GLY A 82 4.87 1.65 -11.95
C GLY A 82 4.81 1.20 -13.42
N ASP A 83 4.12 0.09 -13.70
CA ASP A 83 3.88 -0.42 -15.03
C ASP A 83 2.48 0.01 -15.50
N GLU A 84 2.37 0.66 -16.65
CA GLU A 84 1.11 1.25 -17.12
C GLU A 84 0.03 0.20 -17.39
N ASP A 85 0.41 -0.96 -17.93
CA ASP A 85 -0.51 -2.06 -18.22
C ASP A 85 -1.04 -2.69 -16.93
N LYS A 86 -0.13 -2.99 -15.99
CA LYS A 86 -0.51 -3.51 -14.67
C LYS A 86 -1.32 -2.51 -13.87
N ARG A 87 -1.02 -1.22 -13.99
CA ARG A 87 -1.76 -0.15 -13.32
C ARG A 87 -3.19 -0.07 -13.81
N ARG A 88 -3.40 -0.18 -15.12
CA ARG A 88 -4.73 -0.23 -15.75
C ARG A 88 -5.49 -1.47 -15.30
N HIS A 89 -4.84 -2.64 -15.29
CA HIS A 89 -5.45 -3.87 -14.81
C HIS A 89 -5.83 -3.79 -13.31
N ALA A 90 -4.90 -3.30 -12.48
CA ALA A 90 -5.11 -3.09 -11.06
C ALA A 90 -6.24 -2.09 -10.78
N ARG A 91 -6.41 -1.05 -11.61
CA ARG A 91 -7.51 -0.10 -11.50
C ARG A 91 -8.85 -0.80 -11.79
N GLY A 92 -8.94 -1.58 -12.86
CA GLY A 92 -10.15 -2.34 -13.18
C GLY A 92 -10.51 -3.37 -12.10
N LEU A 93 -9.51 -4.06 -11.54
CA LEU A 93 -9.69 -4.98 -10.41
C LEU A 93 -10.14 -4.25 -9.15
N ALA A 94 -9.58 -3.08 -8.87
CA ALA A 94 -9.95 -2.24 -7.73
C ALA A 94 -11.40 -1.76 -7.80
N GLU A 95 -11.85 -1.35 -8.98
CA GLU A 95 -13.23 -0.92 -9.24
C GLU A 95 -14.21 -2.11 -9.17
N SER A 96 -13.77 -3.29 -9.61
CA SER A 96 -14.59 -4.51 -9.60
C SER A 96 -14.66 -5.18 -8.22
N GLY A 97 -13.58 -5.10 -7.44
CA GLY A 97 -13.50 -5.64 -6.08
C GLY A 97 -14.35 -4.87 -5.06
N MET A 98 -14.72 -3.62 -5.35
CA MET A 98 -15.64 -2.84 -4.51
C MET A 98 -17.13 -3.17 -4.72
N LYS A 99 -17.48 -4.10 -5.63
CA LYS A 99 -18.86 -4.42 -6.00
C LYS A 99 -19.43 -5.72 -5.37
N ARG A 100 -18.83 -6.29 -4.34
CA ARG A 100 -19.36 -7.51 -3.70
C ARG A 100 -19.73 -7.30 -2.25
#